data_AF-A0A9X2K2Y6-F1
#
_entry.id   AF-A0A9X2K2Y6-F1
#
_cell.length_a   1.000
_cell.length_b   1.000
_cell.length_c   1.000
_cell.angle_alpha   90.00
_cell.angle_beta   90.00
_cell.angle_gamma   90.00
#
_symmetry.space_group_name_H-M   'P 1'
#
loop_
_entity.id
_entity.type
_entity.pdbx_description
1 polymer ?
#
loop_
_entity_poly.entity_id
_entity_poly.type
_entity_poly.pdbx_seq_one_letter_code
_entity_poly.pdbx_strand_id
1 'polypeptide(L)'
;MGEVRGGPGHEGAANTNPDRDLPAVAGEDGGGPAPESVSTHEELVALLAEQFARADVSLRELQARADRAGGTRLPRATCADMLAGRRFPRKAVMMAFVRACQVPEHRLPAWERAWERVRLARMPAVPTQCRPPTPAGQQPSVGTTDGTTGGAVGRGISQVAGQAVQQVAGQVVGQAISQVAGEPVTPQPVMPAARARPSHAPPVVPGPGGPAAGEHVPAAGRRRRRALPLVALASAAATVIVGTVVWLWQDTITDDGRAFGPGGSSRFTVRIDPAGGPVRLVRRLDARISRQRATIGVNGAPAGQWEPLPDGLDGWAEQHVDLPPSLTAGQGSLTVVNAFVSSEWDFNEFGYVVEQQIDGAWTTTDTFDVGPGHTGGEAAHGYRIAGETFRGTRTLDAPPERDGRTAPRARYEAEAGQISRARPRPGAVGASQGTVVAGLDHEDSRVDLRVYAPRAGRYTAYVTYAAGYGDAQHTVTVNGSTRFTLDYPHHGWDVWRQVTASLPLTRGWNTLRFQHHNRWAELDHVEIA
;
A
#
# COMPACT_ATOMS: atom_id res chain seq x y z
N MET A 1 -27.42 2.54 91.05
CA MET A 1 -26.20 3.35 91.28
C MET A 1 -25.15 2.93 90.25
N GLY A 2 -24.13 3.76 89.96
CA GLY A 2 -23.22 3.59 88.80
C GLY A 2 -22.30 2.37 88.87
N GLU A 3 -21.42 2.08 87.89
CA GLU A 3 -20.89 2.81 86.71
C GLU A 3 -20.68 1.78 85.54
N VAL A 4 -20.84 2.07 84.24
CA VAL A 4 -20.00 2.88 83.32
C VAL A 4 -18.54 2.35 83.30
N ARG A 5 -17.94 1.78 82.24
CA ARG A 5 -17.75 2.11 80.80
C ARG A 5 -17.31 0.81 80.06
N GLY A 6 -17.38 0.64 78.74
CA GLY A 6 -17.85 1.49 77.63
C GLY A 6 -17.51 0.86 76.27
N GLY A 7 -17.95 1.47 75.16
CA GLY A 7 -17.64 1.03 73.78
C GLY A 7 -18.88 0.64 72.96
N PRO A 8 -19.46 1.54 72.14
CA PRO A 8 -20.62 1.23 71.31
C PRO A 8 -20.23 0.55 69.98
N GLY A 9 -21.12 -0.31 69.48
CA GLY A 9 -20.95 -1.04 68.23
C GLY A 9 -21.63 -0.41 67.01
N HIS A 10 -21.76 -1.23 65.96
CA HIS A 10 -22.48 -0.98 64.71
C HIS A 10 -23.93 -0.48 64.92
N GLU A 11 -24.44 0.37 64.01
CA GLU A 11 -25.34 -0.06 62.91
C GLU A 11 -25.80 1.11 61.99
N GLY A 12 -26.01 0.79 60.71
CA GLY A 12 -27.10 1.32 59.86
C GLY A 12 -27.24 2.82 59.55
N ALA A 13 -26.77 3.25 58.38
CA ALA A 13 -27.36 4.34 57.58
C ALA A 13 -26.99 4.10 56.10
N ALA A 14 -27.94 3.80 55.21
CA ALA A 14 -28.87 4.72 54.54
C ALA A 14 -28.27 5.37 53.28
N ASN A 15 -28.91 5.04 52.15
CA ASN A 15 -28.62 5.43 50.78
C ASN A 15 -28.67 6.95 50.54
N THR A 16 -27.56 7.55 50.10
CA THR A 16 -27.56 8.85 49.40
C THR A 16 -26.52 8.87 48.29
N ASN A 17 -26.98 9.04 47.05
CA ASN A 17 -26.16 9.32 45.88
C ASN A 17 -25.91 10.85 45.77
N PRO A 18 -24.65 11.33 45.70
CA PRO A 18 -24.34 12.66 45.23
C PRO A 18 -23.60 12.57 43.89
N ASP A 19 -24.37 12.36 42.82
CA ASP A 19 -23.92 12.70 41.47
C ASP A 19 -23.93 14.23 41.34
N ARG A 20 -22.75 14.86 41.49
CA ARG A 20 -22.50 16.25 41.08
C ARG A 20 -21.02 16.59 40.98
N ASP A 21 -20.64 17.06 39.79
CA ASP A 21 -19.61 18.07 39.55
C ASP A 21 -18.17 17.74 40.00
N LEU A 22 -17.65 16.59 39.56
CA LEU A 22 -16.24 16.56 39.13
C LEU A 22 -16.18 17.11 37.70
N PRO A 23 -15.52 18.26 37.43
CA PRO A 23 -15.45 18.80 36.10
C PRO A 23 -14.69 17.85 35.18
N ALA A 24 -15.23 17.64 33.97
CA ALA A 24 -14.50 16.98 32.90
C ALA A 24 -13.15 17.67 32.70
N VAL A 25 -12.07 16.87 32.58
CA VAL A 25 -10.74 17.38 32.24
C VAL A 25 -10.73 17.75 30.75
N ALA A 26 -11.31 18.92 30.47
CA ALA A 26 -11.21 19.60 29.19
C ALA A 26 -9.94 20.45 29.17
N GLY A 27 -9.18 20.38 28.08
CA GLY A 27 -8.10 21.32 27.76
C GLY A 27 -6.76 21.07 28.47
N GLU A 28 -5.96 20.14 27.94
CA GLU A 28 -4.55 20.51 27.69
C GLU A 28 -4.48 21.20 26.32
N ASP A 29 -4.96 22.45 26.29
CA ASP A 29 -4.96 23.30 25.10
C ASP A 29 -3.54 23.79 24.76
N GLY A 30 -2.75 22.93 24.14
CA GLY A 30 -1.80 23.37 23.12
C GLY A 30 -2.57 23.53 21.82
N GLY A 31 -2.98 24.76 21.49
CA GLY A 31 -3.95 25.07 20.42
C GLY A 31 -3.49 24.87 18.98
N GLY A 32 -2.68 23.86 18.69
CA GLY A 32 -2.36 23.42 17.33
C GLY A 32 -3.23 22.24 16.86
N PRO A 33 -3.23 21.93 15.55
CA PRO A 33 -4.03 20.84 15.00
C PRO A 33 -3.52 19.49 15.49
N ALA A 34 -4.42 18.64 15.99
CA ALA A 34 -4.05 17.26 16.34
C ALA A 34 -3.54 16.51 15.08
N PRO A 35 -2.57 15.57 15.20
CA PRO A 35 -2.06 14.80 14.06
C PRO A 35 -3.15 14.15 13.21
N GLU A 36 -4.30 13.86 13.79
CA GLU A 36 -5.47 13.27 13.14
C GLU A 36 -6.21 14.23 12.19
N SER A 37 -6.18 15.55 12.42
CA SER A 37 -6.88 16.55 11.60
C SER A 37 -6.02 17.15 10.48
N VAL A 38 -4.70 16.94 10.51
CA VAL A 38 -3.77 17.50 9.52
C VAL A 38 -4.01 16.91 8.13
N SER A 39 -4.13 17.79 7.14
CA SER A 39 -4.47 17.52 5.73
C SER A 39 -3.63 18.31 4.73
N THR A 40 -3.10 19.48 5.12
CA THR A 40 -2.24 20.33 4.28
C THR A 40 -0.77 20.34 4.70
N HIS A 41 0.11 20.81 3.81
CA HIS A 41 1.55 20.91 4.10
C HIS A 41 1.84 21.94 5.18
N GLU A 42 1.10 23.04 5.14
CA GLU A 42 1.18 24.16 6.07
C GLU A 42 0.77 23.70 7.49
N GLU A 43 -0.31 22.93 7.61
CA GLU A 43 -0.74 22.28 8.87
C GLU A 43 0.33 21.32 9.42
N LEU A 44 0.91 20.46 8.58
CA LEU A 44 1.96 19.53 9.01
C LEU A 44 3.23 20.24 9.46
N VAL A 45 3.61 21.33 8.78
CA VAL A 45 4.75 22.17 9.16
C VAL A 45 4.48 22.87 10.49
N ALA A 46 3.29 23.42 10.69
CA ALA A 46 2.88 24.03 11.96
C ALA A 46 2.91 23.01 13.12
N LEU A 47 2.35 21.82 12.91
CA LEU A 47 2.35 20.74 13.90
C LEU A 47 3.77 20.24 14.22
N LEU A 48 4.63 20.06 13.21
CA LEU A 48 6.05 19.70 13.42
C LEU A 48 6.80 20.78 14.20
N ALA A 49 6.51 22.06 13.95
CA ALA A 49 7.10 23.20 14.67
C ALA A 49 6.61 23.30 16.12
N GLU A 50 5.32 23.05 16.38
CA GLU A 50 4.76 23.00 17.74
C GLU A 50 5.37 21.84 18.54
N GLN A 51 5.46 20.64 17.94
CA GLN A 51 6.07 19.49 18.60
C GLN A 51 7.57 19.67 18.85
N PHE A 52 8.26 20.40 17.96
CA PHE A 52 9.66 20.80 18.17
C PHE A 52 9.80 21.77 19.35
N ALA A 53 8.94 22.78 19.43
CA ALA A 53 8.92 23.73 20.54
C ALA A 53 8.58 23.05 21.88
N ARG A 54 7.56 22.18 21.91
CA ARG A 54 7.16 21.41 23.10
C ARG A 54 8.26 20.46 23.59
N ALA A 55 9.12 19.96 22.69
CA ALA A 55 10.24 19.11 23.06
C ALA A 55 11.44 19.87 23.67
N ASP A 56 11.46 21.21 23.61
CA ASP A 56 12.50 22.12 24.13
C ASP A 56 13.95 21.66 23.85
N VAL A 57 14.21 21.29 22.60
CA VAL A 57 15.52 20.78 22.16
C VAL A 57 16.07 21.53 20.96
N SER A 58 17.39 21.71 20.94
CA SER A 58 18.06 22.22 19.76
C SER A 58 18.11 21.17 18.63
N LEU A 59 18.21 21.62 17.37
CA LEU A 59 18.46 20.72 16.23
C LEU A 59 19.78 19.92 16.37
N ARG A 60 20.73 20.38 17.21
CA ARG A 60 21.94 19.62 17.56
C ARG A 60 21.60 18.39 18.39
N GLU A 61 20.73 18.56 19.38
CA GLU A 61 20.33 17.49 20.29
C GLU A 61 19.44 16.46 19.58
N LEU A 62 18.50 16.90 18.72
CA LEU A 62 17.73 15.98 17.86
C LEU A 62 18.63 15.11 16.98
N GLN A 63 19.62 15.71 16.32
CA GLN A 63 20.58 14.95 15.51
C GLN A 63 21.36 13.95 16.38
N ALA A 64 21.86 14.37 17.55
CA ALA A 64 22.58 13.49 18.47
C ALA A 64 21.71 12.38 19.08
N ARG A 65 20.40 12.58 19.21
CA ARG A 65 19.43 11.54 19.60
C ARG A 65 19.21 10.53 18.46
N ALA A 66 18.99 10.99 17.24
CA ALA A 66 18.80 10.11 16.08
C ALA A 66 20.06 9.31 15.74
N ASP A 67 21.25 9.92 15.80
CA ASP A 67 22.53 9.25 15.59
C ASP A 67 22.79 8.17 16.68
N ARG A 68 22.40 8.43 17.95
CA ARG A 68 22.44 7.42 19.04
C ARG A 68 21.44 6.28 18.86
N ALA A 69 20.26 6.55 18.30
CA ALA A 69 19.22 5.55 18.08
C ALA A 69 19.50 4.60 16.90
N GLY A 70 20.57 4.83 16.12
CA GLY A 70 21.00 3.93 15.04
C GLY A 70 20.07 3.88 13.81
N GLY A 71 19.22 4.89 13.62
CA GLY A 71 18.17 4.91 12.59
C GLY A 71 18.41 5.88 11.43
N THR A 72 17.32 6.44 10.88
CA THR A 72 17.39 7.48 9.85
C THR A 72 18.05 8.74 10.42
N ARG A 73 19.16 9.17 9.82
CA ARG A 73 19.88 10.38 10.24
C ARG A 73 19.00 11.63 10.11
N LEU A 74 19.20 12.58 11.01
CA LEU A 74 18.55 13.89 11.02
C LEU A 74 19.58 15.02 10.82
N PRO A 75 20.02 15.32 9.58
CA PRO A 75 20.85 16.48 9.33
C PRO A 75 20.12 17.77 9.74
N ARG A 76 20.77 18.64 10.52
CA ARG A 76 20.18 19.92 10.97
C ARG A 76 19.55 20.74 9.85
N ALA A 77 20.23 20.87 8.71
CA ALA A 77 19.74 21.62 7.56
C ALA A 77 18.40 21.04 7.04
N THR A 78 18.32 19.70 6.92
CA THR A 78 17.08 19.02 6.51
C THR A 78 15.95 19.23 7.51
N CYS A 79 16.24 19.23 8.81
CA CYS A 79 15.25 19.51 9.85
C CYS A 79 14.78 20.98 9.79
N ALA A 80 15.71 21.93 9.59
CA ALA A 80 15.39 23.34 9.45
C ALA A 80 14.59 23.66 8.17
N ASP A 81 14.87 22.98 7.05
CA ASP A 81 14.11 23.11 5.81
C ASP A 81 12.71 22.50 5.91
N MET A 82 12.56 21.41 6.65
CA MET A 82 11.28 20.80 6.98
C MET A 82 10.43 21.70 7.87
N LEU A 83 10.99 22.17 8.99
CA LEU A 83 10.29 23.04 9.96
C LEU A 83 9.95 24.43 9.41
N ALA A 84 10.70 24.91 8.41
CA ALA A 84 10.38 26.14 7.71
C ALA A 84 9.49 25.93 6.47
N GLY A 85 8.94 24.73 6.26
CA GLY A 85 8.08 24.38 5.14
C GLY A 85 8.74 24.40 3.75
N ARG A 86 10.02 24.78 3.63
CA ARG A 86 10.78 24.82 2.37
C ARG A 86 10.88 23.45 1.69
N ARG A 87 10.74 22.37 2.43
CA ARG A 87 10.82 20.99 1.93
C ARG A 87 9.74 20.11 2.55
N PHE A 88 9.00 19.37 1.72
CA PHE A 88 8.18 18.27 2.22
C PHE A 88 9.10 17.18 2.79
N PRO A 89 8.93 16.75 4.05
CA PRO A 89 9.77 15.71 4.61
C PRO A 89 9.60 14.38 3.88
N ARG A 90 10.63 13.54 3.90
CA ARG A 90 10.47 12.11 3.60
C ARG A 90 9.91 11.42 4.84
N LYS A 91 9.00 10.44 4.67
CA LYS A 91 8.38 9.67 5.76
C LYS A 91 9.37 9.28 6.86
N ALA A 92 10.43 8.57 6.49
CA ALA A 92 11.48 8.13 7.43
C ALA A 92 12.20 9.28 8.17
N VAL A 93 12.38 10.44 7.54
CA VAL A 93 13.01 11.63 8.17
C VAL A 93 12.04 12.26 9.16
N MET A 94 10.77 12.39 8.82
CA MET A 94 9.76 12.89 9.77
C MET A 94 9.58 11.93 10.95
N MET A 95 9.47 10.62 10.70
CA MET A 95 9.32 9.62 11.76
C MET A 95 10.52 9.58 12.71
N ALA A 96 11.73 9.74 12.19
CA ALA A 96 12.92 9.90 13.04
C ALA A 96 12.91 11.23 13.81
N PHE A 97 12.41 12.31 13.22
CA PHE A 97 12.29 13.61 13.87
C PHE A 97 11.31 13.57 15.05
N VAL A 98 10.09 13.07 14.86
CA VAL A 98 9.10 13.01 15.95
C VAL A 98 9.51 12.06 17.08
N ARG A 99 10.22 10.95 16.76
CA ARG A 99 10.89 10.11 17.75
C ARG A 99 11.97 10.85 18.53
N ALA A 100 12.82 11.62 17.85
CA ALA A 100 13.88 12.40 18.51
C ALA A 100 13.31 13.55 19.38
N CYS A 101 12.13 14.08 19.01
CA CYS A 101 11.29 14.97 19.83
C CYS A 101 10.56 14.24 20.98
N GLN A 102 10.81 12.94 21.19
CA GLN A 102 10.25 12.12 22.26
C GLN A 102 8.71 12.01 22.24
N VAL A 103 8.10 12.07 21.05
CA VAL A 103 6.70 11.64 20.89
C VAL A 103 6.59 10.17 21.30
N PRO A 104 5.66 9.79 22.21
CA PRO A 104 5.48 8.41 22.63
C PRO A 104 5.21 7.48 21.44
N GLU A 105 5.79 6.26 21.44
CA GLU A 105 5.68 5.34 20.28
C GLU A 105 4.21 5.06 19.88
N HIS A 106 3.28 4.97 20.84
CA HIS A 106 1.84 4.80 20.56
C HIS A 106 1.18 5.96 19.81
N ARG A 107 1.77 7.18 19.82
CA ARG A 107 1.28 8.32 19.04
C ARG A 107 1.91 8.41 17.65
N LEU A 108 3.02 7.72 17.40
CA LEU A 108 3.72 7.79 16.12
C LEU A 108 2.86 7.36 14.91
N PRO A 109 1.99 6.33 14.98
CA PRO A 109 1.10 6.01 13.87
C PRO A 109 0.20 7.19 13.45
N ALA A 110 -0.21 8.06 14.38
CA ALA A 110 -1.02 9.23 14.03
C ALA A 110 -0.22 10.30 13.25
N TRP A 111 1.05 10.49 13.61
CA TRP A 111 1.99 11.32 12.84
C TRP A 111 2.28 10.74 11.47
N GLU A 112 2.49 9.43 11.39
CA GLU A 112 2.74 8.70 10.15
C GLU A 112 1.57 8.88 9.16
N ARG A 113 0.34 8.72 9.65
CA ARG A 113 -0.91 8.95 8.92
C ARG A 113 -1.06 10.43 8.50
N ALA A 114 -0.69 11.38 9.35
CA ALA A 114 -0.67 12.81 9.00
C ALA A 114 0.24 13.10 7.79
N TRP A 115 1.44 12.51 7.76
CA TRP A 115 2.36 12.63 6.65
C TRP A 115 1.80 12.03 5.35
N GLU A 116 1.13 10.89 5.44
CA GLU A 116 0.53 10.21 4.29
C GLU A 116 -0.61 11.03 3.69
N ARG A 117 -1.52 11.57 4.50
CA ARG A 117 -2.58 12.48 4.02
C ARG A 117 -2.01 13.69 3.30
N VAL A 118 -0.98 14.32 3.85
CA VAL A 118 -0.34 15.48 3.21
C VAL A 118 0.45 15.09 1.95
N ARG A 119 1.10 13.92 1.92
CA ARG A 119 1.72 13.38 0.69
C ARG A 119 0.67 13.24 -0.41
N LEU A 120 -0.49 12.68 -0.08
CA LEU A 120 -1.61 12.46 -1.00
C LEU A 120 -2.23 13.78 -1.48
N ALA A 121 -2.49 14.73 -0.57
CA ALA A 121 -2.98 16.07 -0.87
C ALA A 121 -2.04 16.84 -1.83
N ARG A 122 -0.73 16.61 -1.72
CA ARG A 122 0.30 17.20 -2.58
C ARG A 122 0.50 16.48 -3.91
N MET A 123 -0.15 15.33 -4.15
CA MET A 123 -0.08 14.69 -5.45
C MET A 123 -0.93 15.48 -6.45
N PRO A 124 -0.35 15.98 -7.55
CA PRO A 124 -1.15 16.63 -8.57
C PRO A 124 -2.09 15.60 -9.20
N ALA A 125 -3.39 15.91 -9.25
CA ALA A 125 -4.19 15.42 -10.35
C ALA A 125 -3.54 15.97 -11.63
N VAL A 126 -2.94 15.11 -12.46
CA VAL A 126 -2.33 15.54 -13.72
C VAL A 126 -3.44 16.17 -14.56
N PRO A 127 -3.39 17.48 -14.88
CA PRO A 127 -4.47 18.13 -15.61
C PRO A 127 -4.57 17.53 -16.99
N THR A 128 -5.72 16.94 -17.31
CA THR A 128 -6.00 16.44 -18.67
C THR A 128 -5.95 17.63 -19.63
N GLN A 129 -4.89 17.73 -20.44
CA GLN A 129 -4.90 18.62 -21.61
C GLN A 129 -5.85 18.04 -22.66
N CYS A 130 -7.15 18.29 -22.47
CA CYS A 130 -8.15 18.02 -23.47
C CYS A 130 -7.96 19.03 -24.62
N ARG A 131 -7.06 18.71 -25.56
CA ARG A 131 -7.07 19.37 -26.87
C ARG A 131 -8.25 18.75 -27.65
N PRO A 132 -9.34 19.49 -27.91
CA PRO A 132 -10.42 18.94 -28.73
C PRO A 132 -9.86 18.62 -30.12
N PRO A 133 -10.27 17.49 -30.74
CA PRO A 133 -9.98 17.27 -32.14
C PRO A 133 -10.60 18.39 -32.95
N THR A 134 -9.79 19.12 -33.72
CA THR A 134 -10.29 20.10 -34.70
C THR A 134 -11.30 19.39 -35.59
N PRO A 135 -12.54 19.91 -35.76
CA PRO A 135 -13.48 19.33 -36.70
C PRO A 135 -12.84 19.24 -38.07
N ALA A 136 -12.96 18.08 -38.72
CA ALA A 136 -12.48 17.90 -40.08
C ALA A 136 -13.24 18.88 -40.99
N GLY A 137 -12.58 19.98 -41.34
CA GLY A 137 -13.14 21.00 -42.22
C GLY A 137 -13.52 20.35 -43.54
N GLN A 138 -14.81 20.43 -43.88
CA GLN A 138 -15.33 19.99 -45.17
C GLN A 138 -14.49 20.64 -46.27
N GLN A 139 -13.86 19.82 -47.12
CA GLN A 139 -13.22 20.31 -48.33
C GLN A 139 -14.30 20.96 -49.20
N PRO A 140 -14.23 22.26 -49.53
CA PRO A 140 -15.16 22.85 -50.47
C PRO A 140 -14.92 22.22 -51.84
N SER A 141 -15.96 21.63 -52.42
CA SER A 141 -15.96 21.18 -53.80
C SER A 141 -15.65 22.38 -54.72
N VAL A 142 -14.58 22.28 -55.51
CA VAL A 142 -14.23 23.31 -56.50
C VAL A 142 -15.29 23.32 -57.61
N GLY A 143 -16.21 24.28 -57.53
CA GLY A 143 -17.13 24.62 -58.60
C GLY A 143 -16.49 25.67 -59.52
N THR A 144 -16.31 25.31 -60.79
CA THR A 144 -15.82 26.21 -61.84
C THR A 144 -16.90 27.21 -62.27
N THR A 145 -16.64 28.51 -62.21
CA THR A 145 -17.15 29.53 -63.16
C THR A 145 -16.34 30.82 -63.09
N ASP A 146 -16.25 31.53 -64.22
CA ASP A 146 -15.47 32.75 -64.47
C ASP A 146 -15.96 34.02 -63.74
N GLY A 147 -15.14 35.10 -63.71
CA GLY A 147 -15.68 36.44 -63.42
C GLY A 147 -14.74 37.54 -62.89
N THR A 148 -13.74 37.97 -63.67
CA THR A 148 -13.39 39.38 -63.98
C THR A 148 -13.31 40.49 -62.89
N THR A 149 -12.19 41.25 -62.94
CA THR A 149 -11.92 42.64 -62.45
C THR A 149 -11.79 42.99 -60.95
N GLY A 150 -10.61 43.53 -60.59
CA GLY A 150 -10.48 44.99 -60.34
C GLY A 150 -10.07 45.49 -58.95
N GLY A 151 -9.03 46.36 -58.89
CA GLY A 151 -8.77 47.31 -57.80
C GLY A 151 -8.10 46.74 -56.53
N ALA A 152 -6.84 46.98 -56.14
CA ALA A 152 -5.96 48.16 -56.11
C ALA A 152 -5.99 48.99 -54.80
N VAL A 153 -4.78 49.17 -54.23
CA VAL A 153 -4.32 50.24 -53.29
C VAL A 153 -4.71 50.15 -51.80
N GLY A 154 -3.71 50.25 -50.91
CA GLY A 154 -3.90 50.30 -49.45
C GLY A 154 -2.60 50.30 -48.63
N ARG A 155 -1.64 51.15 -49.00
CA ARG A 155 -0.34 51.44 -48.33
C ARG A 155 -0.43 51.57 -46.79
N GLY A 156 0.61 51.11 -46.06
CA GLY A 156 0.72 51.36 -44.61
C GLY A 156 1.97 50.85 -43.86
N ILE A 157 3.18 51.25 -44.29
CA ILE A 157 4.40 51.58 -43.48
C ILE A 157 4.26 51.50 -41.93
N SER A 158 5.22 50.98 -41.13
CA SER A 158 6.69 50.91 -41.27
C SER A 158 7.38 49.78 -40.48
N GLN A 159 8.44 49.22 -41.09
CA GLN A 159 9.84 48.97 -40.62
C GLN A 159 10.15 48.80 -39.11
N VAL A 160 10.77 47.69 -38.64
CA VAL A 160 12.21 47.23 -38.80
C VAL A 160 13.16 48.02 -37.87
N ALA A 161 14.09 47.45 -37.08
CA ALA A 161 14.83 46.17 -37.10
C ALA A 161 15.05 45.60 -35.65
N GLY A 162 15.60 44.41 -35.40
CA GLY A 162 16.13 43.37 -36.29
C GLY A 162 16.94 42.28 -35.55
N GLN A 163 17.57 41.39 -36.34
CA GLN A 163 18.37 40.20 -35.97
C GLN A 163 17.59 38.97 -35.45
N ALA A 164 17.91 37.71 -35.82
CA ALA A 164 18.63 37.19 -37.00
C ALA A 164 18.42 35.65 -37.10
N VAL A 165 18.05 35.15 -38.30
CA VAL A 165 18.78 34.12 -39.11
C VAL A 165 19.15 32.78 -38.41
N GLN A 166 18.85 31.57 -38.93
CA GLN A 166 18.29 31.14 -40.22
C GLN A 166 17.62 29.74 -40.13
N GLN A 167 16.68 29.46 -41.02
CA GLN A 167 16.22 28.09 -41.35
C GLN A 167 17.21 27.42 -42.33
N VAL A 168 17.25 26.09 -42.35
CA VAL A 168 17.20 25.30 -43.61
C VAL A 168 16.30 24.08 -43.39
N ALA A 169 15.50 23.74 -44.39
CA ALA A 169 14.65 22.54 -44.44
C ALA A 169 15.13 21.56 -45.53
N GLY A 170 14.71 20.29 -45.42
CA GLY A 170 15.01 19.19 -46.35
C GLY A 170 14.78 17.86 -45.61
N GLN A 171 13.64 17.17 -45.68
CA GLN A 171 12.79 16.72 -46.82
C GLN A 171 13.37 15.46 -47.50
N VAL A 172 12.44 14.62 -48.02
CA VAL A 172 12.60 13.36 -48.78
C VAL A 172 13.24 12.19 -47.98
N VAL A 173 12.84 10.92 -48.11
CA VAL A 173 11.94 10.22 -49.04
C VAL A 173 11.02 9.28 -48.25
N GLY A 174 9.76 9.11 -48.70
CA GLY A 174 8.95 7.94 -48.33
C GLY A 174 8.70 7.06 -49.55
N GLN A 175 8.54 5.75 -49.35
CA GLN A 175 7.83 4.91 -50.32
C GLN A 175 7.13 3.73 -49.64
N ALA A 176 5.94 3.42 -50.15
CA ALA A 176 5.08 2.33 -49.68
C ALA A 176 5.24 1.08 -50.56
N ILE A 177 4.74 -0.05 -50.05
CA ILE A 177 4.15 -1.25 -50.71
C ILE A 177 3.89 -2.22 -49.53
N SER A 178 2.66 -2.41 -49.03
CA SER A 178 1.46 -3.04 -49.60
C SER A 178 1.42 -4.57 -49.49
N GLN A 179 0.51 -5.06 -48.62
CA GLN A 179 -0.21 -6.35 -48.67
C GLN A 179 0.68 -7.62 -48.44
N VAL A 180 0.20 -8.81 -48.03
CA VAL A 180 -1.13 -9.46 -48.11
C VAL A 180 -1.46 -10.24 -46.81
N ALA A 181 -2.75 -10.55 -46.64
CA ALA A 181 -3.43 -11.26 -45.56
C ALA A 181 -2.90 -12.67 -45.14
N GLY A 182 -3.22 -13.06 -43.89
CA GLY A 182 -4.23 -14.11 -43.64
C GLY A 182 -3.81 -15.57 -43.42
N GLU A 183 -3.98 -16.03 -42.17
CA GLU A 183 -4.36 -17.41 -41.75
C GLU A 183 -3.38 -18.60 -42.00
N PRO A 184 -3.58 -19.76 -41.34
CA PRO A 184 -4.03 -19.99 -39.95
C PRO A 184 -3.09 -20.93 -39.15
N VAL A 185 -3.33 -21.07 -37.84
CA VAL A 185 -2.64 -22.02 -36.96
C VAL A 185 -3.34 -23.38 -36.95
N THR A 186 -2.58 -24.48 -37.10
CA THR A 186 -3.02 -25.85 -36.78
C THR A 186 -2.29 -26.39 -35.55
N PRO A 187 -3.00 -27.05 -34.60
CA PRO A 187 -2.39 -27.61 -33.38
C PRO A 187 -1.85 -29.04 -33.60
N GLN A 188 -0.86 -29.44 -32.80
CA GLN A 188 -0.35 -30.82 -32.72
C GLN A 188 -0.77 -31.49 -31.39
N PRO A 189 -0.92 -32.84 -31.34
CA PRO A 189 -1.68 -33.53 -30.31
C PRO A 189 -0.87 -34.01 -29.08
N VAL A 190 -1.58 -34.62 -28.12
CA VAL A 190 -1.17 -34.87 -26.72
C VAL A 190 -0.92 -36.37 -26.42
N MET A 191 -0.20 -36.64 -25.31
CA MET A 191 -0.17 -37.90 -24.51
C MET A 191 0.67 -39.10 -25.04
N PRO A 192 1.00 -40.15 -24.22
CA PRO A 192 0.86 -40.33 -22.75
C PRO A 192 2.16 -40.79 -22.00
N ALA A 193 2.03 -41.13 -20.70
CA ALA A 193 3.12 -41.47 -19.75
C ALA A 193 3.35 -42.99 -19.48
N ALA A 194 4.47 -43.34 -18.82
CA ALA A 194 4.76 -44.68 -18.23
C ALA A 194 5.69 -44.61 -16.98
N ARG A 195 5.90 -45.74 -16.26
CA ARG A 195 6.31 -45.80 -14.82
C ARG A 195 7.62 -46.58 -14.49
N ALA A 196 8.21 -46.24 -13.32
CA ALA A 196 8.77 -47.09 -12.24
C ALA A 196 10.25 -47.64 -12.19
N ARG A 197 11.01 -47.13 -11.18
CA ARG A 197 11.81 -47.82 -10.08
C ARG A 197 13.00 -48.81 -10.43
N PRO A 198 13.83 -49.29 -9.46
CA PRO A 198 14.76 -48.57 -8.53
C PRO A 198 16.16 -49.29 -8.33
N SER A 199 17.12 -48.75 -7.54
CA SER A 199 18.08 -49.57 -6.72
C SER A 199 19.07 -48.84 -5.77
N HIS A 200 19.17 -49.38 -4.55
CA HIS A 200 20.31 -49.61 -3.61
C HIS A 200 21.34 -48.55 -3.13
N ALA A 201 21.58 -48.63 -1.81
CA ALA A 201 22.74 -48.20 -0.99
C ALA A 201 23.34 -49.49 -0.29
N PRO A 202 24.31 -49.51 0.67
CA PRO A 202 24.87 -48.44 1.53
C PRO A 202 26.44 -48.46 1.72
N PRO A 203 27.09 -48.43 2.93
CA PRO A 203 27.90 -47.27 3.41
C PRO A 203 29.35 -47.61 3.91
N VAL A 204 30.09 -46.65 4.53
CA VAL A 204 30.99 -46.82 5.72
C VAL A 204 31.68 -45.49 6.17
N VAL A 205 31.98 -45.38 7.48
CA VAL A 205 32.46 -44.22 8.31
C VAL A 205 33.15 -44.79 9.60
N PRO A 206 34.07 -44.16 10.40
CA PRO A 206 34.76 -42.83 10.40
C PRO A 206 36.32 -42.88 10.52
N GLY A 207 37.01 -41.76 10.81
CA GLY A 207 38.36 -41.73 11.45
C GLY A 207 39.09 -40.35 11.45
N PRO A 208 39.63 -39.81 12.59
CA PRO A 208 40.06 -38.40 12.68
C PRO A 208 41.58 -38.15 12.94
N GLY A 209 42.04 -36.90 12.77
CA GLY A 209 43.33 -36.40 13.30
C GLY A 209 43.76 -35.00 12.81
N GLY A 210 44.17 -34.12 13.73
CA GLY A 210 45.01 -32.91 13.48
C GLY A 210 46.19 -32.93 14.48
N PRO A 211 46.85 -31.79 14.83
CA PRO A 211 46.86 -30.44 14.25
C PRO A 211 48.32 -29.89 14.09
N ALA A 212 48.55 -28.58 14.32
CA ALA A 212 49.81 -27.78 14.35
C ALA A 212 50.30 -27.26 12.97
N ALA A 213 50.55 -25.96 12.70
CA ALA A 213 51.08 -24.78 13.42
C ALA A 213 52.57 -24.50 13.07
N GLY A 214 52.90 -23.24 12.75
CA GLY A 214 54.27 -22.77 12.47
C GLY A 214 54.35 -21.53 11.56
N GLU A 215 54.64 -20.37 12.14
CA GLU A 215 54.96 -19.13 11.42
C GLU A 215 56.41 -19.15 10.86
N HIS A 216 56.71 -18.33 9.83
CA HIS A 216 57.71 -17.24 9.96
C HIS A 216 57.92 -16.43 8.65
N VAL A 217 58.18 -15.13 8.81
CA VAL A 217 58.64 -14.16 7.80
C VAL A 217 59.94 -13.51 8.34
N PRO A 218 61.02 -13.38 7.54
CA PRO A 218 61.50 -12.07 7.04
C PRO A 218 62.00 -12.14 5.57
N ALA A 219 61.84 -11.16 4.66
CA ALA A 219 62.09 -9.71 4.65
C ALA A 219 63.45 -9.28 4.00
N ALA A 220 63.32 -8.52 2.90
CA ALA A 220 64.23 -7.50 2.34
C ALA A 220 65.64 -7.84 1.77
N GLY A 221 65.86 -7.47 0.49
CA GLY A 221 67.17 -7.33 -0.16
C GLY A 221 67.09 -6.43 -1.40
N ARG A 222 68.08 -5.54 -1.64
CA ARG A 222 67.94 -4.36 -2.54
C ARG A 222 68.77 -4.41 -3.84
N ARG A 223 68.15 -3.92 -4.92
CA ARG A 223 68.71 -3.15 -6.07
C ARG A 223 69.79 -3.77 -6.97
N ARG A 224 69.57 -3.68 -8.30
CA ARG A 224 70.32 -2.76 -9.19
C ARG A 224 69.55 -2.42 -10.47
N ARG A 225 69.87 -1.27 -11.08
CA ARG A 225 69.20 -0.71 -12.27
C ARG A 225 69.95 -1.09 -13.56
N ARG A 226 69.23 -1.29 -14.66
CA ARG A 226 69.62 -0.85 -16.02
C ARG A 226 68.38 -0.27 -16.70
N ALA A 227 68.59 0.77 -17.50
CA ALA A 227 67.54 1.45 -18.27
C ALA A 227 67.84 1.31 -19.76
N LEU A 228 66.80 1.32 -20.59
CA LEU A 228 66.77 1.64 -22.03
C LEU A 228 65.29 1.99 -22.39
N PRO A 229 65.00 2.69 -23.50
CA PRO A 229 63.98 3.74 -23.51
C PRO A 229 62.62 3.36 -24.15
N LEU A 230 61.70 4.34 -24.09
CA LEU A 230 60.34 4.31 -24.62
C LEU A 230 60.21 3.87 -26.09
N VAL A 231 59.20 3.05 -26.35
CA VAL A 231 58.34 3.17 -27.53
C VAL A 231 56.91 3.34 -27.03
N ALA A 232 56.34 4.54 -27.23
CA ALA A 232 54.99 4.85 -26.79
C ALA A 232 53.96 4.39 -27.84
N LEU A 233 53.49 3.15 -27.73
CA LEU A 233 52.25 2.71 -28.36
C LEU A 233 51.08 3.11 -27.46
N ALA A 234 50.53 4.31 -27.72
CA ALA A 234 49.28 4.75 -27.13
C ALA A 234 48.11 3.99 -27.77
N SER A 235 47.93 2.73 -27.38
CA SER A 235 46.73 1.96 -27.70
C SER A 235 45.54 2.62 -27.00
N ALA A 236 44.83 3.48 -27.73
CA ALA A 236 43.54 4.02 -27.33
C ALA A 236 42.49 2.89 -27.34
N ALA A 237 42.56 2.02 -26.33
CA ALA A 237 41.49 1.11 -25.99
C ALA A 237 40.32 1.95 -25.48
N ALA A 238 39.51 2.44 -26.43
CA ALA A 238 38.17 2.91 -26.16
C ALA A 238 37.38 1.71 -25.62
N THR A 239 37.48 1.49 -24.31
CA THR A 239 36.62 0.58 -23.59
C THR A 239 35.24 1.19 -23.71
N VAL A 240 34.48 0.72 -24.71
CA VAL A 240 33.05 0.95 -24.77
C VAL A 240 32.50 0.21 -23.56
N ILE A 241 32.44 0.92 -22.44
CA ILE A 241 31.55 0.57 -21.35
C ILE A 241 30.17 0.74 -21.97
N VAL A 242 29.68 -0.35 -22.58
CA VAL A 242 28.25 -0.56 -22.76
C VAL A 242 27.74 -0.63 -21.34
N GLY A 243 27.42 0.54 -20.80
CA GLY A 243 26.74 0.66 -19.53
C GLY A 243 25.49 -0.16 -19.69
N THR A 244 25.45 -1.31 -19.02
CA THR A 244 24.22 -2.04 -18.79
C THR A 244 23.41 -1.14 -17.88
N VAL A 245 22.75 -0.16 -18.51
CA VAL A 245 21.57 0.49 -17.95
C VAL A 245 20.58 -0.64 -17.83
N VAL A 246 20.63 -1.30 -16.68
CA VAL A 246 19.55 -2.12 -16.19
C VAL A 246 18.41 -1.14 -16.02
N TRP A 247 17.61 -1.01 -17.08
CA TRP A 247 16.27 -0.47 -16.98
C TRP A 247 15.56 -1.37 -15.99
N LEU A 248 15.55 -0.96 -14.73
CA LEU A 248 14.62 -1.45 -13.74
C LEU A 248 13.26 -1.01 -14.25
N TRP A 249 12.61 -1.87 -15.04
CA TRP A 249 11.24 -1.70 -15.46
C TRP A 249 10.40 -1.71 -14.17
N GLN A 250 10.11 -0.52 -13.67
CA GLN A 250 8.98 -0.32 -12.78
C GLN A 250 7.75 -0.53 -13.65
N ASP A 251 7.25 -1.77 -13.76
CA ASP A 251 5.95 -2.02 -14.39
C ASP A 251 4.93 -1.20 -13.60
N THR A 252 4.51 -0.13 -14.24
CA THR A 252 3.70 0.94 -13.65
C THR A 252 2.54 1.14 -14.59
N ILE A 253 1.35 0.91 -14.07
CA ILE A 253 0.12 1.08 -14.84
C ILE A 253 -0.30 2.53 -14.68
N THR A 254 -0.56 3.19 -15.80
CA THR A 254 -1.19 4.52 -15.83
C THR A 254 -2.66 4.34 -16.12
N ASP A 255 -3.50 4.89 -15.26
CA ASP A 255 -4.94 4.69 -15.29
C ASP A 255 -5.64 5.91 -14.65
N ASP A 256 -6.89 6.16 -15.01
CA ASP A 256 -7.67 7.28 -14.46
C ASP A 256 -8.90 6.82 -13.70
N GLY A 257 -9.44 7.72 -12.89
CA GLY A 257 -10.47 7.37 -11.92
C GLY A 257 -11.07 8.58 -11.24
N ARG A 258 -11.90 8.30 -10.25
CA ARG A 258 -12.54 9.28 -9.38
C ARG A 258 -12.45 8.85 -7.92
N ALA A 259 -12.75 9.78 -7.02
CA ALA A 259 -12.94 9.47 -5.62
C ALA A 259 -13.95 10.40 -4.97
N PHE A 260 -14.53 9.96 -3.86
CA PHE A 260 -15.46 10.75 -3.05
C PHE A 260 -15.15 10.61 -1.56
N GLY A 261 -15.46 11.67 -0.80
CA GLY A 261 -15.17 11.77 0.64
C GLY A 261 -16.37 11.53 1.55
N PRO A 262 -16.31 11.95 2.83
CA PRO A 262 -17.41 11.90 3.78
C PRO A 262 -18.71 12.49 3.23
N GLY A 263 -19.82 11.74 3.35
CA GLY A 263 -21.12 12.10 2.78
C GLY A 263 -21.24 11.90 1.26
N GLY A 264 -20.16 11.50 0.59
CA GLY A 264 -20.12 11.18 -0.84
C GLY A 264 -20.53 9.75 -1.18
N SER A 265 -20.82 9.53 -2.46
CA SER A 265 -21.24 8.24 -3.01
C SER A 265 -21.04 8.17 -4.52
N SER A 266 -20.92 6.96 -5.07
CA SER A 266 -21.05 6.69 -6.51
C SER A 266 -22.19 5.73 -6.81
N ARG A 267 -22.76 5.82 -8.02
CA ARG A 267 -23.79 4.91 -8.54
C ARG A 267 -23.50 4.58 -10.00
N PHE A 268 -23.63 3.32 -10.38
CA PHE A 268 -23.55 2.86 -11.78
C PHE A 268 -24.40 1.60 -11.99
N THR A 269 -24.54 1.15 -13.23
CA THR A 269 -25.28 -0.07 -13.61
C THR A 269 -24.39 -0.98 -14.44
N VAL A 270 -24.25 -2.24 -14.04
CA VAL A 270 -23.49 -3.28 -14.75
C VAL A 270 -24.40 -4.40 -15.26
N ARG A 271 -23.95 -5.14 -16.27
CA ARG A 271 -24.62 -6.31 -16.86
C ARG A 271 -24.14 -7.62 -16.24
N ILE A 272 -25.06 -8.57 -16.10
CA ILE A 272 -24.81 -9.96 -15.71
C ILE A 272 -25.72 -10.89 -16.53
N ASP A 273 -25.43 -12.19 -16.52
CA ASP A 273 -26.32 -13.20 -17.09
C ASP A 273 -27.44 -13.53 -16.08
N PRO A 274 -28.73 -13.37 -16.44
CA PRO A 274 -29.84 -13.75 -15.56
C PRO A 274 -29.92 -15.26 -15.28
N ALA A 275 -29.32 -16.10 -16.11
CA ALA A 275 -29.18 -17.55 -15.90
C ALA A 275 -27.85 -17.94 -15.21
N GLY A 276 -26.93 -16.98 -15.03
CA GLY A 276 -25.64 -17.21 -14.39
C GLY A 276 -25.72 -17.39 -12.86
N GLY A 277 -24.66 -17.95 -12.29
CA GLY A 277 -24.53 -18.23 -10.86
C GLY A 277 -24.13 -17.01 -10.00
N PRO A 278 -23.44 -17.24 -8.86
CA PRO A 278 -22.91 -16.19 -8.00
C PRO A 278 -22.16 -15.09 -8.76
N VAL A 279 -22.36 -13.84 -8.34
CA VAL A 279 -21.72 -12.65 -8.92
C VAL A 279 -20.71 -12.08 -7.94
N ARG A 280 -19.54 -11.71 -8.45
CA ARG A 280 -18.48 -10.98 -7.75
C ARG A 280 -18.24 -9.65 -8.43
N LEU A 281 -18.16 -8.59 -7.62
CA LEU A 281 -17.70 -7.28 -8.05
C LEU A 281 -16.24 -7.10 -7.62
N VAL A 282 -15.36 -6.83 -8.57
CA VAL A 282 -13.94 -6.52 -8.35
C VAL A 282 -13.73 -5.03 -8.63
N ARG A 283 -13.03 -4.31 -7.74
CA ARG A 283 -12.65 -2.89 -7.86
C ARG A 283 -11.14 -2.74 -7.94
N ARG A 284 -10.66 -1.98 -8.93
CA ARG A 284 -9.29 -1.45 -8.99
C ARG A 284 -9.22 -0.14 -8.17
N LEU A 285 -8.25 -0.06 -7.26
CA LEU A 285 -8.04 1.08 -6.36
C LEU A 285 -6.56 1.44 -6.21
N ASP A 286 -6.30 2.69 -5.84
CA ASP A 286 -5.02 3.15 -5.32
C ASP A 286 -4.92 2.78 -3.84
N ALA A 287 -4.03 1.83 -3.52
CA ALA A 287 -3.90 1.24 -2.18
C ALA A 287 -3.17 2.15 -1.18
N ARG A 288 -2.47 3.19 -1.67
CA ARG A 288 -1.75 4.17 -0.85
C ARG A 288 -2.70 5.03 -0.01
N ILE A 289 -3.98 5.06 -0.37
CA ILE A 289 -5.05 5.60 0.46
C ILE A 289 -5.58 4.44 1.29
N SER A 290 -5.07 4.29 2.51
CA SER A 290 -5.42 3.18 3.39
C SER A 290 -6.79 3.38 4.06
N ARG A 291 -7.24 2.35 4.80
CA ARG A 291 -8.48 2.33 5.59
C ARG A 291 -9.80 2.60 4.82
N GLN A 292 -9.78 2.51 3.48
CA GLN A 292 -10.95 2.71 2.61
C GLN A 292 -12.10 1.75 2.93
N ARG A 293 -13.24 2.31 3.34
CA ARG A 293 -14.51 1.62 3.59
C ARG A 293 -15.65 2.35 2.88
N ALA A 294 -16.53 1.59 2.24
CA ALA A 294 -17.81 2.08 1.73
C ALA A 294 -18.86 0.97 1.80
N THR A 295 -20.12 1.34 2.08
CA THR A 295 -21.25 0.41 1.94
C THR A 295 -21.57 0.17 0.48
N ILE A 296 -22.18 -0.99 0.18
CA ILE A 296 -22.58 -1.38 -1.16
C ILE A 296 -24.08 -1.67 -1.14
N GLY A 297 -24.83 -0.95 -1.98
CA GLY A 297 -26.21 -1.26 -2.30
C GLY A 297 -26.32 -1.85 -3.71
N VAL A 298 -27.22 -2.82 -3.89
CA VAL A 298 -27.59 -3.39 -5.20
C VAL A 298 -29.10 -3.26 -5.38
N ASN A 299 -29.52 -2.64 -6.47
CA ASN A 299 -30.94 -2.42 -6.82
C ASN A 299 -31.77 -1.77 -5.68
N GLY A 300 -31.12 -0.95 -4.85
CA GLY A 300 -31.72 -0.27 -3.69
C GLY A 300 -31.67 -1.06 -2.37
N ALA A 301 -31.28 -2.33 -2.37
CA ALA A 301 -31.11 -3.15 -1.18
C ALA A 301 -29.64 -3.17 -0.69
N PRO A 302 -29.37 -3.28 0.62
CA PRO A 302 -28.02 -3.48 1.13
C PRO A 302 -27.42 -4.81 0.64
N ALA A 303 -26.23 -4.74 0.03
CA ALA A 303 -25.54 -5.90 -0.56
C ALA A 303 -24.23 -6.26 0.15
N GLY A 304 -23.58 -5.31 0.85
CA GLY A 304 -22.36 -5.57 1.59
C GLY A 304 -21.55 -4.31 1.88
N GLN A 305 -20.23 -4.48 2.05
CA GLN A 305 -19.30 -3.37 2.23
C GLN A 305 -17.94 -3.68 1.61
N TRP A 306 -17.28 -2.65 1.12
CA TRP A 306 -15.84 -2.64 0.92
C TRP A 306 -15.16 -2.51 2.29
N GLU A 307 -14.39 -3.52 2.66
CA GLU A 307 -13.55 -3.54 3.86
C GLU A 307 -12.23 -2.79 3.59
N PRO A 308 -11.48 -2.32 4.60
CA PRO A 308 -10.19 -1.70 4.37
C PRO A 308 -9.17 -2.78 4.01
N LEU A 309 -8.40 -2.56 2.95
CA LEU A 309 -7.15 -3.30 2.77
C LEU A 309 -6.13 -2.85 3.84
N PRO A 310 -5.11 -3.68 4.13
CA PRO A 310 -4.00 -3.34 5.02
C PRO A 310 -3.39 -1.97 4.80
N ASP A 311 -2.98 -1.34 5.90
CA ASP A 311 -2.20 -0.12 5.88
C ASP A 311 -0.79 -0.39 5.32
N GLY A 312 -0.18 0.62 4.69
CA GLY A 312 1.17 0.52 4.14
C GLY A 312 1.28 -0.22 2.78
N LEU A 313 0.17 -0.66 2.18
CA LEU A 313 0.16 -1.05 0.77
C LEU A 313 0.52 0.15 -0.14
N ASP A 314 1.33 -0.10 -1.17
CA ASP A 314 1.65 0.86 -2.23
C ASP A 314 1.18 0.29 -3.57
N GLY A 315 1.10 1.12 -4.60
CA GLY A 315 0.69 0.70 -5.95
C GLY A 315 -0.82 0.54 -6.16
N TRP A 316 -1.16 -0.12 -7.26
CA TRP A 316 -2.52 -0.58 -7.57
C TRP A 316 -2.87 -1.84 -6.78
N ALA A 317 -4.10 -1.90 -6.26
CA ALA A 317 -4.67 -3.13 -5.71
C ALA A 317 -6.01 -3.48 -6.37
N GLU A 318 -6.33 -4.78 -6.34
CA GLU A 318 -7.65 -5.32 -6.66
C GLU A 318 -8.34 -5.78 -5.38
N GLN A 319 -9.49 -5.17 -5.08
CA GLN A 319 -10.39 -5.63 -4.03
C GLN A 319 -11.61 -6.30 -4.65
N HIS A 320 -12.23 -7.29 -4.01
CA HIS A 320 -13.51 -7.83 -4.46
C HIS A 320 -14.48 -8.11 -3.32
N VAL A 321 -15.74 -8.27 -3.70
CA VAL A 321 -16.87 -8.65 -2.86
C VAL A 321 -17.78 -9.59 -3.65
N ASP A 322 -18.24 -10.65 -3.01
CA ASP A 322 -19.23 -11.56 -3.58
C ASP A 322 -20.62 -11.02 -3.21
N LEU A 323 -21.46 -10.76 -4.21
CA LEU A 323 -22.77 -10.16 -4.01
C LEU A 323 -23.80 -11.21 -3.54
N PRO A 324 -24.75 -10.86 -2.66
CA PRO A 324 -25.74 -11.82 -2.17
C PRO A 324 -26.58 -12.41 -3.33
N PRO A 325 -26.66 -13.75 -3.49
CA PRO A 325 -27.40 -14.37 -4.59
C PRO A 325 -28.88 -13.96 -4.65
N SER A 326 -29.48 -13.62 -3.51
CA SER A 326 -30.84 -13.09 -3.39
C SER A 326 -31.06 -11.73 -4.06
N LEU A 327 -29.98 -11.00 -4.40
CA LEU A 327 -30.02 -9.71 -5.10
C LEU A 327 -29.61 -9.81 -6.57
N THR A 328 -29.08 -10.96 -7.02
CA THR A 328 -28.51 -11.13 -8.37
C THR A 328 -29.19 -12.22 -9.20
N ALA A 329 -29.78 -13.24 -8.58
CA ALA A 329 -30.46 -14.32 -9.29
C ALA A 329 -31.59 -13.79 -10.20
N GLY A 330 -31.61 -14.21 -11.47
CA GLY A 330 -32.60 -13.79 -12.46
C GLY A 330 -32.50 -12.34 -12.94
N GLN A 331 -31.53 -11.56 -12.46
CA GLN A 331 -31.32 -10.18 -12.92
C GLN A 331 -30.41 -10.16 -14.15
N GLY A 332 -30.72 -9.34 -15.15
CA GLY A 332 -29.81 -9.08 -16.30
C GLY A 332 -28.89 -7.87 -16.09
N SER A 333 -29.15 -7.06 -15.06
CA SER A 333 -28.33 -5.91 -14.69
C SER A 333 -28.48 -5.56 -13.22
N LEU A 334 -27.45 -4.94 -12.67
CA LEU A 334 -27.37 -4.53 -11.26
C LEU A 334 -27.04 -3.03 -11.19
N THR A 335 -27.92 -2.23 -10.62
CA THR A 335 -27.58 -0.88 -10.15
C THR A 335 -26.77 -1.02 -8.87
N VAL A 336 -25.48 -0.72 -8.92
CA VAL A 336 -24.58 -0.65 -7.76
C VAL A 336 -24.52 0.78 -7.23
N VAL A 337 -24.55 0.92 -5.91
CA VAL A 337 -24.31 2.18 -5.20
C VAL A 337 -23.21 1.95 -4.16
N ASN A 338 -22.14 2.74 -4.19
CA ASN A 338 -21.12 2.80 -3.15
C ASN A 338 -21.32 4.07 -2.33
N ALA A 339 -21.41 3.99 -1.00
CA ALA A 339 -21.50 5.18 -0.13
C ALA A 339 -20.40 5.17 0.94
N PHE A 340 -19.72 6.32 1.10
CA PHE A 340 -18.52 6.45 1.94
C PHE A 340 -18.79 6.08 3.40
N VAL A 341 -17.84 5.38 4.03
CA VAL A 341 -17.83 5.11 5.48
C VAL A 341 -16.58 5.70 6.13
N SER A 342 -15.38 5.39 5.62
CA SER A 342 -14.12 5.93 6.14
C SER A 342 -12.97 5.76 5.14
N SER A 343 -11.90 6.55 5.28
CA SER A 343 -10.56 6.23 4.76
C SER A 343 -9.51 7.09 5.44
N GLU A 344 -8.24 7.01 5.02
CA GLU A 344 -7.25 8.06 5.30
C GLU A 344 -7.56 9.37 4.55
N TRP A 345 -8.25 9.34 3.41
CA TRP A 345 -8.41 10.53 2.56
C TRP A 345 -9.76 10.54 1.83
N ASP A 346 -9.88 9.73 0.77
CA ASP A 346 -11.12 9.51 0.03
C ASP A 346 -11.37 8.00 -0.19
N PHE A 347 -12.54 7.65 -0.71
CA PHE A 347 -12.80 6.33 -1.29
C PHE A 347 -12.64 6.47 -2.80
N ASN A 348 -11.67 5.75 -3.38
CA ASN A 348 -11.34 5.87 -4.81
C ASN A 348 -11.73 4.63 -5.62
N GLU A 349 -12.08 4.89 -6.88
CA GLU A 349 -12.55 3.93 -7.87
C GLU A 349 -11.95 4.29 -9.23
N PHE A 350 -11.30 3.30 -9.85
CA PHE A 350 -10.60 3.44 -11.13
C PHE A 350 -11.18 2.51 -12.20
N GLY A 351 -11.62 1.32 -11.79
CA GLY A 351 -12.40 0.45 -12.65
C GLY A 351 -13.04 -0.69 -11.87
N TYR A 352 -14.03 -1.30 -12.49
CA TYR A 352 -14.76 -2.46 -11.99
C TYR A 352 -14.74 -3.59 -13.01
N VAL A 353 -14.55 -4.82 -12.54
CA VAL A 353 -14.77 -6.05 -13.29
C VAL A 353 -15.89 -6.82 -12.59
N VAL A 354 -16.88 -7.26 -13.35
CA VAL A 354 -17.97 -8.10 -12.86
C VAL A 354 -17.69 -9.52 -13.31
N GLU A 355 -17.39 -10.38 -12.35
CA GLU A 355 -17.22 -11.82 -12.58
C GLU A 355 -18.51 -12.53 -12.17
N GLN A 356 -18.98 -13.50 -12.96
CA GLN A 356 -20.08 -14.38 -12.61
C GLN A 356 -19.68 -15.83 -12.81
N GLN A 357 -20.18 -16.72 -11.97
CA GLN A 357 -19.90 -18.15 -12.11
C GLN A 357 -20.84 -18.78 -13.16
N ILE A 358 -20.27 -19.28 -14.26
CA ILE A 358 -20.96 -19.93 -15.37
C ILE A 358 -20.32 -21.30 -15.56
N ASP A 359 -21.12 -22.38 -15.61
CA ASP A 359 -20.66 -23.78 -15.66
C ASP A 359 -19.57 -24.15 -14.63
N GLY A 360 -19.63 -23.50 -13.46
CA GLY A 360 -18.66 -23.67 -12.37
C GLY A 360 -17.39 -22.82 -12.46
N ALA A 361 -17.12 -22.18 -13.60
CA ALA A 361 -15.97 -21.29 -13.81
C ALA A 361 -16.35 -19.81 -13.61
N TRP A 362 -15.43 -18.98 -13.12
CA TRP A 362 -15.62 -17.54 -13.07
C TRP A 362 -15.37 -16.92 -14.44
N THR A 363 -16.33 -16.15 -14.97
CA THR A 363 -16.26 -15.49 -16.28
C THR A 363 -16.62 -14.01 -16.12
N THR A 364 -15.90 -13.12 -16.79
CA THR A 364 -16.24 -11.69 -16.80
C THR A 364 -17.49 -11.44 -17.64
N THR A 365 -18.52 -10.86 -17.04
CA THR A 365 -19.77 -10.47 -17.74
C THR A 365 -19.82 -8.99 -18.10
N ASP A 366 -19.08 -8.15 -17.37
CA ASP A 366 -18.97 -6.72 -17.66
C ASP A 366 -17.68 -6.11 -17.12
N THR A 367 -17.23 -5.02 -17.75
CA THR A 367 -16.09 -4.22 -17.32
C THR A 367 -16.46 -2.75 -17.44
N PHE A 368 -16.16 -1.98 -16.39
CA PHE A 368 -16.47 -0.56 -16.31
C PHE A 368 -15.28 0.23 -15.72
N ASP A 369 -14.48 0.85 -16.59
CA ASP A 369 -13.45 1.81 -16.20
C ASP A 369 -14.09 3.20 -15.90
N VAL A 370 -13.61 3.85 -14.83
CA VAL A 370 -14.14 5.11 -14.29
C VAL A 370 -13.17 6.24 -14.62
N GLY A 371 -13.65 7.46 -14.86
CA GLY A 371 -12.79 8.65 -14.93
C GLY A 371 -12.90 9.49 -16.21
N PRO A 372 -12.22 10.66 -16.24
CA PRO A 372 -12.28 11.60 -17.36
C PRO A 372 -11.78 11.06 -18.72
N GLY A 373 -10.94 10.01 -18.75
CA GLY A 373 -10.56 9.28 -19.96
C GLY A 373 -11.64 8.34 -20.48
N HIS A 374 -12.55 7.91 -19.59
CA HIS A 374 -13.54 6.87 -19.84
C HIS A 374 -15.00 7.37 -19.85
N THR A 375 -15.22 8.68 -20.09
CA THR A 375 -16.56 9.32 -20.04
C THR A 375 -17.65 8.65 -20.88
N GLY A 376 -17.31 8.00 -22.01
CA GLY A 376 -18.25 7.20 -22.78
C GLY A 376 -18.70 5.92 -22.06
N GLY A 377 -17.76 5.25 -21.38
CA GLY A 377 -18.04 4.10 -20.50
C GLY A 377 -18.86 4.52 -19.27
N GLU A 378 -18.54 5.66 -18.65
CA GLU A 378 -19.32 6.25 -17.57
C GLU A 378 -20.77 6.53 -18.01
N ALA A 379 -20.97 7.10 -19.20
CA ALA A 379 -22.30 7.34 -19.75
C ALA A 379 -23.05 6.02 -20.00
N ALA A 380 -22.40 5.01 -20.57
CA ALA A 380 -22.98 3.71 -20.87
C ALA A 380 -23.43 2.93 -19.62
N HIS A 381 -22.68 3.03 -18.52
CA HIS A 381 -23.03 2.44 -17.22
C HIS A 381 -23.87 3.38 -16.34
N GLY A 382 -24.31 4.54 -16.86
CA GLY A 382 -25.13 5.51 -16.13
C GLY A 382 -24.45 6.10 -14.89
N TYR A 383 -23.12 6.13 -14.86
CA TYR A 383 -22.32 6.50 -13.70
C TYR A 383 -22.63 7.91 -13.19
N ARG A 384 -22.77 8.05 -11.87
CA ARG A 384 -22.96 9.33 -11.16
C ARG A 384 -22.13 9.31 -9.87
N ILE A 385 -21.58 10.47 -9.52
CA ILE A 385 -20.82 10.69 -8.29
C ILE A 385 -21.38 11.91 -7.55
N ALA A 386 -21.39 11.85 -6.22
CA ALA A 386 -21.71 12.93 -5.31
C ALA A 386 -20.58 13.05 -4.27
N GLY A 387 -20.23 14.29 -3.89
CA GLY A 387 -19.11 14.53 -2.97
C GLY A 387 -17.74 14.16 -3.54
N GLU A 388 -17.54 14.37 -4.85
CA GLU A 388 -16.28 14.06 -5.53
C GLU A 388 -15.11 14.88 -4.96
N THR A 389 -14.04 14.20 -4.57
CA THR A 389 -12.79 14.76 -4.02
C THR A 389 -11.64 14.67 -5.01
N PHE A 390 -11.71 13.75 -5.97
CA PHE A 390 -10.68 13.52 -6.98
C PHE A 390 -11.30 13.12 -8.32
N ARG A 391 -10.68 13.59 -9.41
CA ARG A 391 -10.81 13.05 -10.76
C ARG A 391 -9.48 13.16 -11.48
N GLY A 392 -9.11 12.15 -12.27
CA GLY A 392 -7.92 12.19 -13.12
C GLY A 392 -7.04 10.95 -13.00
N THR A 393 -5.85 11.06 -13.58
CA THR A 393 -4.90 9.95 -13.78
C THR A 393 -3.97 9.74 -12.59
N ARG A 394 -3.64 8.48 -12.30
CA ARG A 394 -2.52 8.08 -11.44
C ARG A 394 -1.63 7.09 -12.20
N THR A 395 -0.32 7.12 -11.93
CA THR A 395 0.67 6.16 -12.45
C THR A 395 1.32 5.50 -11.25
N LEU A 396 1.02 4.22 -11.02
CA LEU A 396 1.40 3.48 -9.82
C LEU A 396 1.99 2.12 -10.21
N ASP A 397 2.77 1.52 -9.31
CA ASP A 397 3.27 0.16 -9.49
C ASP A 397 2.11 -0.81 -9.76
N ALA A 398 2.29 -1.68 -10.75
CA ALA A 398 1.32 -2.71 -11.09
C ALA A 398 1.04 -3.64 -9.88
N PRO A 399 -0.15 -4.26 -9.80
CA PRO A 399 -0.44 -5.23 -8.75
C PRO A 399 0.63 -6.34 -8.77
N PRO A 400 1.23 -6.69 -7.62
CA PRO A 400 2.46 -7.48 -7.54
C PRO A 400 2.39 -8.83 -8.27
N GLU A 401 1.19 -9.40 -8.35
CA GLU A 401 0.92 -10.72 -8.92
C GLU A 401 0.74 -10.73 -10.46
N ARG A 402 1.07 -9.65 -11.19
CA ARG A 402 1.23 -9.68 -12.66
C ARG A 402 2.65 -10.06 -13.11
N ASP A 403 3.66 -9.69 -12.34
CA ASP A 403 5.07 -9.75 -12.77
C ASP A 403 5.88 -10.91 -12.15
N GLY A 404 5.25 -11.74 -11.31
CA GLY A 404 5.97 -12.75 -10.53
C GLY A 404 6.94 -12.19 -9.48
N ARG A 405 6.82 -10.89 -9.16
CA ARG A 405 7.51 -10.28 -8.02
C ARG A 405 6.89 -10.79 -6.72
N THR A 406 7.70 -10.95 -5.67
CA THR A 406 7.19 -11.16 -4.31
C THR A 406 6.28 -10.00 -3.95
N ALA A 407 5.06 -10.27 -3.47
CA ALA A 407 4.16 -9.23 -3.02
C ALA A 407 4.79 -8.43 -1.86
N PRO A 408 4.60 -7.10 -1.78
CA PRO A 408 4.93 -6.35 -0.58
C PRO A 408 4.14 -6.93 0.59
N ARG A 409 4.83 -7.13 1.72
CA ARG A 409 4.23 -7.78 2.89
C ARG A 409 3.07 -6.95 3.42
N ALA A 410 1.87 -7.49 3.39
CA ALA A 410 0.67 -6.84 3.91
C ALA A 410 0.56 -7.10 5.42
N ARG A 411 0.62 -6.06 6.26
CA ARG A 411 0.59 -6.20 7.72
C ARG A 411 -0.82 -6.14 8.29
N TYR A 412 -1.08 -7.02 9.25
CA TYR A 412 -2.31 -7.09 10.05
C TYR A 412 -1.91 -7.09 11.53
N GLU A 413 -2.17 -5.99 12.23
CA GLU A 413 -1.86 -5.87 13.67
C GLU A 413 -2.76 -6.81 14.48
N ALA A 414 -2.21 -7.48 15.49
CA ALA A 414 -2.94 -8.48 16.25
C ALA A 414 -4.10 -7.85 17.03
N GLU A 415 -3.91 -6.65 17.58
CA GLU A 415 -4.90 -5.92 18.36
C GLU A 415 -6.07 -5.38 17.54
N ALA A 416 -5.97 -5.39 16.21
CA ALA A 416 -7.09 -5.10 15.30
C ALA A 416 -8.01 -6.32 15.06
N GLY A 417 -7.62 -7.51 15.56
CA GLY A 417 -8.41 -8.74 15.47
C GLY A 417 -9.57 -8.82 16.48
N GLN A 418 -10.45 -9.81 16.30
CA GLN A 418 -11.46 -10.13 17.29
C GLN A 418 -10.83 -10.96 18.42
N ILE A 419 -10.59 -10.32 19.56
CA ILE A 419 -9.96 -10.93 20.73
C ILE A 419 -11.02 -11.60 21.62
N SER A 420 -10.72 -12.77 22.17
CA SER A 420 -11.58 -13.48 23.13
C SER A 420 -10.74 -14.07 24.25
N ARG A 421 -11.08 -13.74 25.51
CA ARG A 421 -10.34 -14.17 26.74
C ARG A 421 -8.83 -13.89 26.70
N ALA A 422 -8.46 -12.85 25.98
CA ALA A 422 -7.16 -12.21 25.92
C ALA A 422 -7.42 -10.68 25.89
N ARG A 423 -6.38 -9.84 25.82
CA ARG A 423 -6.51 -8.38 25.86
C ARG A 423 -5.42 -7.68 25.03
N PRO A 424 -5.71 -6.51 24.44
CA PRO A 424 -4.66 -5.59 24.02
C PRO A 424 -3.79 -5.17 25.22
N ARG A 425 -2.46 -5.17 25.04
CA ARG A 425 -1.47 -4.61 25.97
C ARG A 425 -0.76 -3.44 25.27
N PRO A 426 -1.17 -2.18 25.52
CA PRO A 426 -0.44 -1.01 25.03
C PRO A 426 0.85 -0.79 25.83
N GLY A 427 1.77 -0.02 25.27
CA GLY A 427 3.08 0.25 25.87
C GLY A 427 4.10 -0.86 25.70
N ALA A 428 3.85 -1.82 24.79
CA ALA A 428 4.78 -2.88 24.43
C ALA A 428 5.97 -2.28 23.67
N VAL A 429 7.16 -2.30 24.28
CA VAL A 429 8.32 -1.56 23.76
C VAL A 429 8.88 -2.27 22.54
N GLY A 430 8.83 -1.60 21.38
CA GLY A 430 9.32 -2.14 20.10
C GLY A 430 8.30 -2.97 19.31
N ALA A 431 7.07 -3.14 19.81
CA ALA A 431 5.94 -3.67 19.04
C ALA A 431 5.47 -2.70 17.95
N SER A 432 4.83 -3.20 16.90
CA SER A 432 4.08 -2.39 15.95
C SER A 432 3.01 -1.59 16.69
N GLN A 433 2.89 -0.30 16.38
CA GLN A 433 1.98 0.66 17.06
C GLN A 433 2.08 0.72 18.60
N GLY A 434 3.10 0.10 19.19
CA GLY A 434 3.29 -0.01 20.64
C GLY A 434 2.24 -0.86 21.36
N THR A 435 1.49 -1.71 20.68
CA THR A 435 0.42 -2.55 21.26
C THR A 435 0.55 -3.99 20.78
N VAL A 436 0.16 -4.95 21.62
CA VAL A 436 0.13 -6.39 21.27
C VAL A 436 -1.12 -7.06 21.84
N VAL A 437 -1.46 -8.26 21.36
CA VAL A 437 -2.42 -9.14 22.04
C VAL A 437 -1.69 -10.00 23.07
N ALA A 438 -2.10 -9.84 24.32
CA ALA A 438 -1.55 -10.52 25.49
C ALA A 438 -2.64 -11.28 26.26
N GLY A 439 -2.23 -12.15 27.20
CA GLY A 439 -3.17 -12.96 27.97
C GLY A 439 -3.80 -14.10 27.16
N LEU A 440 -3.07 -14.62 26.16
CA LEU A 440 -3.43 -15.83 25.41
C LEU A 440 -3.11 -17.06 26.25
N ASP A 441 -3.71 -17.15 27.45
CA ASP A 441 -3.21 -17.97 28.56
C ASP A 441 -4.12 -19.15 28.94
N HIS A 442 -5.37 -19.16 28.45
CA HIS A 442 -6.35 -20.23 28.68
C HIS A 442 -6.62 -20.98 27.37
N GLU A 443 -7.00 -22.26 27.44
CA GLU A 443 -7.32 -23.10 26.26
C GLU A 443 -8.25 -22.44 25.24
N ASP A 444 -9.19 -21.59 25.67
CA ASP A 444 -10.14 -20.87 24.84
C ASP A 444 -9.77 -19.41 24.53
N SER A 445 -8.65 -18.91 25.08
CA SER A 445 -8.06 -17.60 24.76
C SER A 445 -7.56 -17.57 23.32
N ARG A 446 -7.96 -16.55 22.56
CA ARG A 446 -7.67 -16.44 21.13
C ARG A 446 -7.75 -15.02 20.58
N VAL A 447 -7.17 -14.83 19.41
CA VAL A 447 -7.43 -13.71 18.51
C VAL A 447 -7.75 -14.21 17.10
N ASP A 448 -8.82 -13.68 16.51
CA ASP A 448 -9.23 -13.96 15.13
C ASP A 448 -8.90 -12.75 14.24
N LEU A 449 -7.90 -12.90 13.37
CA LEU A 449 -7.47 -11.87 12.42
C LEU A 449 -8.09 -12.10 11.04
N ARG A 450 -8.66 -11.05 10.45
CA ARG A 450 -9.10 -11.09 9.05
C ARG A 450 -7.96 -10.67 8.14
N VAL A 451 -7.56 -11.54 7.21
CA VAL A 451 -6.54 -11.25 6.19
C VAL A 451 -7.11 -11.33 4.78
N TYR A 452 -6.75 -10.39 3.91
CA TYR A 452 -7.18 -10.36 2.53
C TYR A 452 -6.12 -11.01 1.62
N ALA A 453 -6.57 -11.90 0.74
CA ALA A 453 -5.78 -12.45 -0.35
C ALA A 453 -6.44 -12.07 -1.69
N PRO A 454 -5.75 -11.39 -2.62
CA PRO A 454 -6.33 -11.01 -3.91
C PRO A 454 -6.64 -12.23 -4.80
N ARG A 455 -5.96 -13.37 -4.58
CA ARG A 455 -6.19 -14.64 -5.27
C ARG A 455 -6.18 -15.81 -4.27
N ALA A 456 -6.65 -16.97 -4.73
CA ALA A 456 -6.54 -18.20 -3.95
C ALA A 456 -5.15 -18.79 -4.15
N GLY A 457 -4.48 -19.22 -3.08
CA GLY A 457 -3.10 -19.70 -3.16
C GLY A 457 -2.47 -20.03 -1.81
N ARG A 458 -1.17 -20.37 -1.85
CA ARG A 458 -0.36 -20.49 -0.64
C ARG A 458 0.38 -19.18 -0.42
N TYR A 459 0.09 -18.54 0.71
CA TYR A 459 0.81 -17.35 1.17
C TYR A 459 1.75 -17.72 2.32
N THR A 460 2.80 -16.93 2.52
CA THR A 460 3.67 -17.00 3.70
C THR A 460 3.19 -15.98 4.73
N ALA A 461 2.72 -16.47 5.87
CA ALA A 461 2.53 -15.64 7.05
C ALA A 461 3.84 -15.53 7.82
N TYR A 462 4.15 -14.31 8.22
CA TYR A 462 5.27 -13.90 9.04
C TYR A 462 4.68 -13.36 10.35
N VAL A 463 4.68 -14.20 11.39
CA VAL A 463 4.00 -13.92 12.66
C VAL A 463 5.02 -13.36 13.64
N THR A 464 4.85 -12.10 14.03
CA THR A 464 5.71 -11.41 15.00
C THR A 464 5.15 -11.60 16.40
N TYR A 465 6.00 -12.05 17.32
CA TYR A 465 5.61 -12.48 18.67
C TYR A 465 6.70 -12.17 19.70
N ALA A 466 6.34 -12.26 20.99
CA ALA A 466 7.28 -12.43 22.09
C ALA A 466 6.87 -13.64 22.95
N ALA A 467 7.84 -14.41 23.43
CA ALA A 467 7.63 -15.54 24.33
C ALA A 467 8.69 -15.48 25.45
N GLY A 468 8.24 -15.21 26.67
CA GLY A 468 9.12 -14.88 27.80
C GLY A 468 9.25 -15.94 28.90
N TYR A 469 8.52 -17.06 28.84
CA TYR A 469 8.57 -18.11 29.86
C TYR A 469 8.72 -19.51 29.23
N GLY A 470 9.82 -19.73 28.52
CA GLY A 470 10.06 -20.93 27.71
C GLY A 470 9.29 -20.91 26.38
N ASP A 471 9.58 -21.89 25.52
CA ASP A 471 8.94 -22.02 24.20
C ASP A 471 7.42 -22.17 24.35
N ALA A 472 6.68 -21.45 23.51
CA ALA A 472 5.22 -21.40 23.54
C ALA A 472 4.62 -21.85 22.20
N GLN A 473 3.32 -22.11 22.16
CA GLN A 473 2.63 -22.62 20.98
C GLN A 473 1.18 -22.10 20.91
N HIS A 474 0.73 -21.76 19.70
CA HIS A 474 -0.69 -21.56 19.41
C HIS A 474 -1.20 -22.65 18.45
N THR A 475 -2.45 -23.06 18.64
CA THR A 475 -3.23 -23.65 17.54
C THR A 475 -3.58 -22.52 16.58
N VAL A 476 -3.20 -22.65 15.32
CA VAL A 476 -3.64 -21.77 14.24
C VAL A 476 -4.71 -22.47 13.42
N THR A 477 -5.83 -21.79 13.14
CA THR A 477 -6.79 -22.26 12.13
C THR A 477 -7.07 -21.22 11.04
N VAL A 478 -7.08 -21.67 9.78
CA VAL A 478 -7.43 -20.86 8.61
C VAL A 478 -8.84 -21.23 8.15
N ASN A 479 -9.73 -20.25 8.10
CA ASN A 479 -11.14 -20.39 7.69
C ASN A 479 -11.90 -21.53 8.41
N GLY A 480 -11.48 -21.87 9.64
CA GLY A 480 -12.02 -22.96 10.45
C GLY A 480 -11.73 -24.38 9.96
N SER A 481 -11.10 -24.56 8.79
CA SER A 481 -10.93 -25.88 8.15
C SER A 481 -9.48 -26.40 8.19
N THR A 482 -8.49 -25.55 7.93
CA THR A 482 -7.07 -25.92 8.08
C THR A 482 -6.65 -25.65 9.52
N ARG A 483 -6.02 -26.62 10.19
CA ARG A 483 -5.51 -26.50 11.57
C ARG A 483 -4.08 -27.02 11.67
N PHE A 484 -3.21 -26.27 12.35
CA PHE A 484 -1.85 -26.67 12.69
C PHE A 484 -1.39 -26.02 14.01
N THR A 485 -0.31 -26.50 14.59
CA THR A 485 0.36 -25.86 15.73
C THR A 485 1.48 -24.96 15.20
N LEU A 486 1.56 -23.73 15.69
CA LEU A 486 2.65 -22.79 15.41
C LEU A 486 3.50 -22.63 16.67
N ASP A 487 4.79 -22.91 16.54
CA ASP A 487 5.78 -22.85 17.62
C ASP A 487 6.41 -21.47 17.74
N TYR A 488 6.69 -21.05 18.98
CA TYR A 488 7.27 -19.77 19.35
C TYR A 488 8.49 -19.99 20.27
N PRO A 489 9.71 -20.07 19.70
CA PRO A 489 10.95 -20.16 20.47
C PRO A 489 11.10 -19.05 21.54
N HIS A 490 11.61 -19.42 22.72
CA HIS A 490 11.84 -18.49 23.82
C HIS A 490 12.94 -17.48 23.50
N HIS A 491 12.62 -16.19 23.66
CA HIS A 491 13.60 -15.11 23.54
C HIS A 491 13.46 -14.00 24.60
N GLY A 492 12.45 -14.08 25.47
CA GLY A 492 12.14 -13.06 26.49
C GLY A 492 10.86 -12.28 26.17
N TRP A 493 10.30 -11.63 27.20
CA TRP A 493 9.22 -10.65 27.01
C TRP A 493 9.76 -9.35 26.40
N ASP A 494 8.95 -8.69 25.59
CA ASP A 494 9.33 -7.52 24.77
C ASP A 494 10.55 -7.73 23.85
N VAL A 495 10.93 -9.01 23.58
CA VAL A 495 11.99 -9.38 22.61
C VAL A 495 11.34 -9.95 21.35
N TRP A 496 10.95 -9.05 20.46
CA TRP A 496 10.18 -9.40 19.26
C TRP A 496 10.96 -10.27 18.29
N ARG A 497 10.31 -11.34 17.84
CA ARG A 497 10.83 -12.35 16.90
C ARG A 497 9.76 -12.72 15.91
N GLN A 498 10.17 -13.32 14.80
CA GLN A 498 9.27 -13.68 13.71
C GLN A 498 9.40 -15.17 13.41
N VAL A 499 8.27 -15.89 13.36
CA VAL A 499 8.18 -17.25 12.82
C VAL A 499 7.35 -17.24 11.54
N THR A 500 7.55 -18.25 10.68
CA THR A 500 6.84 -18.36 9.41
C THR A 500 5.88 -19.54 9.39
N ALA A 501 4.74 -19.35 8.72
CA ALA A 501 3.77 -20.40 8.43
C ALA A 501 3.30 -20.28 6.98
N SER A 502 3.08 -21.42 6.31
CA SER A 502 2.52 -21.41 4.95
C SER A 502 1.01 -21.66 5.01
N LEU A 503 0.24 -20.64 4.65
CA LEU A 503 -1.22 -20.63 4.78
C LEU A 503 -1.91 -20.89 3.43
N PRO A 504 -2.84 -21.86 3.34
CA PRO A 504 -3.75 -21.96 2.20
C PRO A 504 -4.85 -20.92 2.34
N LEU A 505 -4.77 -19.82 1.59
CA LEU A 505 -5.79 -18.77 1.59
C LEU A 505 -6.71 -18.93 0.37
N THR A 506 -8.01 -18.73 0.57
CA THR A 506 -8.96 -18.52 -0.52
C THR A 506 -8.87 -17.09 -1.02
N ARG A 507 -9.25 -16.83 -2.28
CA ARG A 507 -9.45 -15.46 -2.77
C ARG A 507 -10.45 -14.75 -1.84
N GLY A 508 -10.10 -13.57 -1.36
CA GLY A 508 -10.93 -12.73 -0.50
C GLY A 508 -10.46 -12.67 0.94
N TRP A 509 -11.41 -12.37 1.82
CA TRP A 509 -11.18 -12.31 3.26
C TRP A 509 -11.14 -13.70 3.88
N ASN A 510 -10.01 -14.01 4.50
CA ASN A 510 -9.75 -15.22 5.26
C ASN A 510 -9.74 -14.87 6.75
N THR A 511 -10.07 -15.83 7.61
CA THR A 511 -9.95 -15.68 9.07
C THR A 511 -8.82 -16.57 9.59
N LEU A 512 -7.83 -15.96 10.23
CA LEU A 512 -6.73 -16.62 10.93
C LEU A 512 -7.00 -16.55 12.43
N ARG A 513 -7.39 -17.67 13.02
CA ARG A 513 -7.50 -17.80 14.48
C ARG A 513 -6.17 -18.24 15.05
N PHE A 514 -5.62 -17.47 15.98
CA PHE A 514 -4.52 -17.88 16.86
C PHE A 514 -5.12 -18.14 18.23
N GLN A 515 -5.15 -19.40 18.66
CA GLN A 515 -5.69 -19.85 19.94
C GLN A 515 -4.57 -20.46 20.77
N HIS A 516 -4.57 -20.21 22.08
CA HIS A 516 -3.61 -20.82 23.02
C HIS A 516 -3.54 -22.35 22.84
N HIS A 517 -2.33 -22.90 22.93
CA HIS A 517 -2.12 -24.35 22.97
C HIS A 517 -1.22 -24.78 24.11
N ASN A 518 -0.05 -24.15 24.26
CA ASN A 518 0.92 -24.51 25.29
C ASN A 518 1.84 -23.32 25.61
N ARG A 519 1.96 -22.98 26.90
CA ARG A 519 2.63 -21.78 27.43
C ARG A 519 2.17 -20.48 26.74
N TRP A 520 2.88 -19.39 27.03
CA TRP A 520 2.40 -18.03 26.83
C TRP A 520 3.24 -17.31 25.78
N ALA A 521 2.57 -16.78 24.77
CA ALA A 521 3.14 -15.86 23.79
C ALA A 521 2.22 -14.65 23.62
N GLU A 522 2.82 -13.49 23.37
CA GLU A 522 2.12 -12.29 22.93
C GLU A 522 2.28 -12.13 21.42
N LEU A 523 1.22 -11.70 20.73
CA LEU A 523 1.22 -11.49 19.29
C LEU A 523 1.23 -9.99 18.99
N ASP A 524 2.20 -9.57 18.20
CA ASP A 524 2.34 -8.18 17.72
C ASP A 524 1.58 -8.02 16.41
N HIS A 525 2.03 -8.68 15.33
CA HIS A 525 1.39 -8.57 14.03
C HIS A 525 1.63 -9.80 13.15
N VAL A 526 0.84 -9.91 12.07
CA VAL A 526 1.03 -10.90 11.01
C VAL A 526 1.25 -10.17 9.69
N GLU A 527 2.38 -10.45 9.04
CA GLU A 527 2.68 -10.01 7.67
C GLU A 527 2.35 -11.15 6.68
N ILE A 528 1.63 -10.88 5.60
CA ILE A 528 1.26 -11.86 4.55
C ILE A 528 1.99 -11.51 3.25
N ALA A 529 2.59 -12.52 2.59
CA ALA A 529 3.32 -12.39 1.31
C ALA A 529 3.15 -13.60 0.40
#